data_AF-A0AAV5DT10-F1
#
_entry.id   AF-A0AAV5DT10-F1
#
_cell.length_a   1.000
_cell.length_b   1.000
_cell.length_c   1.000
_cell.angle_alpha   90.00
_cell.angle_beta   90.00
_cell.angle_gamma   90.00
#
_symmetry.space_group_name_H-M   'P 1'
#
loop_
_entity.id
_entity.type
_entity.pdbx_description
1 polymer ?
#
loop_
_entity_poly.entity_id
_entity_poly.type
_entity_poly.pdbx_seq_one_letter_code
_entity_poly.pdbx_strand_id
1 'polypeptide(L)'
;MWSLPGLTLALQHQAPPPPTLAAANAARQSFATLCPPVRVAATAANHVILEAMAAEQWVHIVDLGGASMSQWLELLRLFATRPGGPPSLRLSIP
;
A
#
# COMPACT_ATOMS: atom_id res chain seq x y z
N MET A 1 22.43 -20.18 -23.34
CA MET A 1 23.10 -19.28 -22.38
C MET A 1 23.38 -20.13 -21.14
N TRP A 2 24.64 -20.49 -20.88
CA TRP A 2 24.98 -21.35 -19.73
C TRP A 2 25.00 -20.46 -18.49
N SER A 3 24.06 -20.65 -17.56
CA SER A 3 24.18 -20.08 -16.22
C SER A 3 25.33 -20.80 -15.50
N LEU A 4 26.11 -20.06 -14.70
CA LEU A 4 27.20 -20.58 -13.87
C LEU A 4 26.77 -20.50 -12.40
N PRO A 5 26.08 -21.52 -11.85
CA PRO A 5 25.44 -21.43 -10.53
C PRO A 5 26.44 -21.13 -9.41
N GLY A 6 27.67 -21.63 -9.54
CA GLY A 6 28.76 -21.38 -8.58
C GLY A 6 29.15 -19.91 -8.51
N LEU A 7 29.19 -19.20 -9.64
CA LEU A 7 29.46 -17.75 -9.65
C LEU A 7 28.29 -16.96 -9.07
N THR A 8 27.05 -17.36 -9.37
CA THR A 8 25.86 -16.73 -8.80
C THR A 8 25.82 -16.85 -7.27
N LEU A 9 26.08 -18.04 -6.73
CA LEU A 9 26.14 -18.27 -5.29
C LEU A 9 27.27 -17.46 -4.64
N ALA A 10 28.46 -17.46 -5.24
CA ALA A 10 29.60 -16.70 -4.71
C ALA A 10 29.31 -15.19 -4.63
N LEU A 11 28.63 -14.61 -5.63
CA LEU A 11 28.21 -13.21 -5.60
C LEU A 11 27.13 -12.94 -4.55
N GLN A 12 26.18 -13.86 -4.37
CA GLN A 12 25.15 -13.74 -3.33
C GLN A 12 25.73 -13.77 -1.92
N HIS A 13 26.77 -14.58 -1.68
CA HIS A 13 27.48 -14.60 -0.39
C HIS A 13 28.18 -13.28 -0.05
N GLN A 14 28.46 -12.44 -1.04
CA GLN A 14 29.06 -11.12 -0.86
C GLN A 14 28.03 -9.99 -0.83
N ALA A 15 26.73 -10.31 -0.91
CA ALA A 15 25.69 -9.29 -0.93
C ALA A 15 25.69 -8.47 0.38
N PRO A 16 25.38 -7.18 0.30
CA PRO A 16 25.15 -6.39 1.51
C PRO A 16 24.00 -7.00 2.33
N PRO A 17 23.98 -6.77 3.65
CA PRO A 17 22.86 -7.20 4.47
C PRO A 17 21.55 -6.62 3.91
N PRO A 18 20.41 -7.33 4.09
CA PRO A 18 19.12 -6.82 3.67
C PRO A 18 18.87 -5.43 4.28
N PRO A 19 18.13 -4.55 3.58
CA PRO A 19 17.83 -3.23 4.11
C PRO A 19 17.13 -3.35 5.46
N THR A 20 17.47 -2.44 6.37
CA THR A 20 16.73 -2.32 7.62
C THR A 20 15.27 -1.96 7.33
N LEU A 21 14.36 -2.28 8.24
CA LEU A 21 12.95 -1.90 8.12
C LEU A 21 12.80 -0.39 7.88
N ALA A 22 13.63 0.43 8.55
CA ALA A 22 13.65 1.88 8.35
C ALA A 22 14.04 2.27 6.92
N ALA A 23 15.10 1.65 6.35
CA ALA A 23 15.52 1.93 4.98
C ALA A 23 14.48 1.48 3.95
N ALA A 24 13.86 0.31 4.15
CA ALA A 24 12.78 -0.18 3.30
C ALA A 24 11.55 0.76 3.34
N ASN A 25 11.17 1.24 4.54
CA ASN A 25 10.08 2.19 4.71
C ASN A 25 10.37 3.53 4.03
N ALA A 26 11.59 4.04 4.16
CA ALA A 26 12.01 5.27 3.49
C ALA A 26 11.94 5.12 1.96
N ALA A 27 12.47 4.02 1.41
CA ALA A 27 12.39 3.73 -0.03
C ALA A 27 10.93 3.65 -0.53
N ARG A 28 10.05 3.01 0.23
CA ARG A 28 8.61 2.93 -0.07
C ARG A 28 7.95 4.31 -0.07
N GLN A 29 8.26 5.17 0.90
CA GLN A 29 7.74 6.53 0.97
C GLN A 29 8.25 7.39 -0.20
N SER A 30 9.53 7.28 -0.54
CA SER A 30 10.10 7.96 -1.71
C SER A 30 9.43 7.50 -3.00
N PHE A 31 9.22 6.19 -3.19
CA PHE A 31 8.52 5.65 -4.35
C PHE A 31 7.08 6.17 -4.45
N ALA A 32 6.32 6.17 -3.34
CA ALA A 32 4.97 6.72 -3.31
C ALA A 32 4.90 8.23 -3.62
N THR A 33 5.96 8.98 -3.27
CA THR A 33 6.05 10.42 -3.51
C THR A 33 6.45 10.74 -4.95
N LEU A 34 7.43 10.01 -5.47
CA LEU A 34 8.07 10.30 -6.76
C LEU A 34 7.39 9.61 -7.95
N CYS A 35 6.65 8.52 -7.73
CA CYS A 35 6.04 7.75 -8.82
C CYS A 35 4.52 8.00 -8.89
N PRO A 36 4.03 8.75 -9.90
CA PRO A 36 2.62 9.05 -10.06
C PRO A 36 1.68 7.83 -10.11
N PRO A 37 2.03 6.70 -10.78
CA PRO A 37 1.12 5.56 -10.90
C PRO A 37 0.64 5.00 -9.56
N VAL A 38 1.49 5.01 -8.52
CA VAL A 38 1.15 4.51 -7.18
C VAL A 38 0.04 5.36 -6.56
N ARG A 39 0.16 6.68 -6.68
CA ARG A 39 -0.85 7.62 -6.17
C ARG A 39 -2.16 7.52 -6.94
N VAL A 40 -2.08 7.40 -8.27
CA VAL A 40 -3.27 7.23 -9.12
C VAL A 40 -4.01 5.94 -8.75
N ALA A 41 -3.28 4.82 -8.59
CA ALA A 41 -3.87 3.55 -8.17
C ALA A 41 -4.52 3.65 -6.77
N ALA A 42 -3.87 4.30 -5.81
CA ALA A 42 -4.42 4.52 -4.47
C ALA A 42 -5.71 5.36 -4.51
N THR A 43 -5.73 6.46 -5.27
CA THR A 43 -6.92 7.29 -5.43
C THR A 43 -8.06 6.54 -6.12
N ALA A 44 -7.76 5.78 -7.17
CA ALA A 44 -8.75 4.97 -7.87
C ALA A 44 -9.34 3.88 -6.95
N ALA A 45 -8.49 3.16 -6.22
CA ALA A 45 -8.92 2.16 -5.25
C ALA A 45 -9.84 2.75 -4.18
N ASN A 46 -9.50 3.93 -3.64
CA ASN A 46 -10.33 4.60 -2.65
C ASN A 46 -11.72 4.96 -3.19
N HIS A 47 -11.82 5.44 -4.43
CA HIS A 47 -13.12 5.75 -5.04
C HIS A 47 -13.95 4.50 -5.31
N VAL A 48 -13.32 3.43 -5.80
CA VAL A 48 -14.00 2.14 -6.01
C VAL A 48 -14.50 1.57 -4.68
N ILE A 49 -13.73 1.66 -3.60
CA ILE A 49 -14.18 1.25 -2.27
C ILE A 49 -15.34 2.12 -1.80
N LEU A 50 -15.26 3.44 -1.96
CA LEU A 50 -16.33 4.37 -1.56
C LEU A 50 -17.64 4.05 -2.29
N GLU A 51 -17.59 3.83 -3.60
CA GLU A 51 -18.74 3.48 -4.43
C GLU A 51 -19.32 2.12 -4.05
N ALA A 52 -18.47 1.10 -3.92
CA ALA A 52 -18.91 -0.24 -3.56
C ALA A 52 -19.59 -0.27 -2.18
N MET A 53 -19.14 0.56 -1.24
CA MET A 53 -19.63 0.63 0.14
C MET A 53 -20.69 1.72 0.35
N ALA A 54 -21.29 2.27 -0.70
CA ALA A 54 -22.17 3.44 -0.61
C ALA A 54 -23.37 3.23 0.34
N ALA A 55 -23.97 2.03 0.36
CA ALA A 55 -25.12 1.70 1.21
C ALA A 55 -24.74 1.10 2.58
N GLU A 56 -23.46 0.80 2.80
CA GLU A 56 -23.02 0.01 3.95
C GLU A 56 -22.81 0.87 5.20
N GLN A 57 -23.32 0.41 6.34
CA GLN A 57 -23.11 1.08 7.64
C GLN A 57 -21.86 0.59 8.37
N TRP A 58 -21.35 -0.59 7.99
CA TRP A 58 -20.19 -1.23 8.59
C TRP A 58 -19.24 -1.67 7.47
N VAL A 59 -18.02 -1.16 7.49
CA VAL A 59 -17.02 -1.44 6.46
C VAL A 59 -15.78 -2.02 7.13
N HIS A 60 -15.30 -3.16 6.65
CA HIS A 60 -14.03 -3.75 7.07
C HIS A 60 -13.08 -3.82 5.89
N ILE A 61 -11.99 -3.06 5.98
CA ILE A 61 -10.93 -3.04 4.99
C ILE A 61 -9.76 -3.89 5.48
N VAL A 62 -9.24 -4.73 4.60
CA VAL A 62 -8.03 -5.51 4.82
C VAL A 62 -6.95 -4.99 3.87
N ASP A 63 -5.95 -4.31 4.44
CA ASP A 63 -4.70 -3.96 3.74
C ASP A 63 -3.86 -5.23 3.62
N LEU A 64 -3.28 -5.51 2.45
CA LEU A 64 -2.34 -6.63 2.27
C LEU A 64 -0.88 -6.14 2.20
N GLY A 65 -0.59 -4.96 2.75
CA GLY A 65 0.72 -4.30 2.74
C GLY A 65 0.92 -3.35 1.55
N GLY A 66 -0.13 -3.11 0.77
CA GLY A 66 -0.09 -2.30 -0.44
C GLY A 66 -0.25 -0.82 -0.17
N ALA A 67 -1.04 -0.43 0.82
CA ALA A 67 -1.49 0.95 0.98
C ALA A 67 -0.55 1.82 1.83
N SER A 68 -0.47 3.09 1.51
CA SER A 68 0.24 4.09 2.31
C SER A 68 -0.68 4.70 3.37
N MET A 69 -0.08 5.32 4.39
CA MET A 69 -0.85 6.14 5.35
C MET A 69 -1.67 7.24 4.64
N SER A 70 -1.15 7.81 3.55
CA SER A 70 -1.87 8.80 2.75
C SER A 70 -3.10 8.24 2.06
N GLN A 71 -3.05 7.00 1.56
CA GLN A 71 -4.22 6.33 1.02
C GLN A 71 -5.31 6.14 2.08
N TRP A 72 -4.93 5.67 3.28
CA TRP A 72 -5.88 5.48 4.38
C TRP A 72 -6.51 6.79 4.86
N LEU A 73 -5.71 7.84 4.99
CA LEU A 73 -6.21 9.15 5.37
C LEU A 73 -7.19 9.71 4.33
N GLU A 74 -6.91 9.54 3.05
CA GLU A 74 -7.80 9.99 1.99
C GLU A 74 -9.11 9.20 1.97
N LEU A 75 -9.06 7.89 2.20
CA LEU A 75 -10.26 7.07 2.27
C LEU A 75 -11.15 7.45 3.45
N LEU A 76 -10.55 7.75 4.61
CA LEU A 76 -11.27 8.26 5.78
C LEU A 76 -11.97 9.59 5.49
N ARG A 77 -11.31 10.49 4.74
CA ARG A 77 -11.90 11.77 4.32
C ARG A 77 -13.09 11.54 3.38
N LEU A 78 -12.95 10.65 2.40
CA LEU A 78 -14.01 10.29 1.48
C LEU A 78 -15.23 9.68 2.19
N PHE A 79 -15.01 8.80 3.17
CA PHE A 79 -16.10 8.26 3.97
C PHE A 79 -16.78 9.31 4.85
N ALA A 80 -16.01 10.27 5.40
CA ALA A 80 -16.56 11.35 6.21
C ALA A 80 -17.47 12.30 5.42
N THR A 81 -17.28 12.42 4.10
CA THR A 81 -18.10 13.27 3.22
C THR A 81 -19.28 12.54 2.58
N ARG A 82 -19.47 11.24 2.89
CA ARG A 82 -20.55 10.43 2.30
C ARG A 82 -21.94 10.96 2.70
N PRO A 83 -22.91 11.03 1.77
CA PRO A 83 -24.32 11.24 2.10
C PRO A 83 -24.83 10.14 3.06
N GLY A 84 -25.42 10.52 4.18
CA GLY A 84 -25.81 9.58 5.25
C GLY A 84 -24.74 9.38 6.34
N GLY A 85 -23.58 10.02 6.20
CA GLY A 85 -22.50 10.03 7.20
C GLY A 85 -21.51 8.86 7.06
N PRO A 86 -20.43 8.90 7.85
CA PRO A 86 -19.37 7.89 7.80
C PRO A 86 -19.88 6.54 8.33
N PRO A 87 -19.44 5.41 7.73
CA PRO A 87 -19.69 4.09 8.27
C PRO A 87 -18.85 3.84 9.54
N SER A 88 -19.25 2.84 10.31
CA SER A 88 -18.34 2.22 11.29
C SER A 88 -17.26 1.45 10.54
N LEU A 89 -16.02 1.90 10.65
CA LEU A 89 -14.89 1.39 9.88
C LEU A 89 -13.95 0.55 10.75
N ARG A 90 -13.56 -0.62 10.24
CA ARG A 90 -12.43 -1.41 10.74
C ARG A 90 -11.35 -1.48 9.66
N LEU A 91 -10.10 -1.26 10.04
CA LEU A 91 -8.92 -1.49 9.19
C LEU A 91 -8.08 -2.62 9.79
N SER A 92 -7.63 -3.56 8.96
CA SER A 92 -6.70 -4.62 9.36
C SER A 92 -5.49 -4.63 8.43
N ILE A 93 -4.30 -4.64 9.03
CA ILE A 93 -3.01 -4.65 8.35
C ILE A 93 -2.24 -5.84 8.94
N PRO A 94 -1.99 -6.92 8.17
CA PRO A 94 -1.29 -8.12 8.61
C PRO A 94 0.22 -7.89 8.73
#